data_AF-A0A2H6MZM3-F1
#
_entry.id   AF-A0A2H6MZM3-F1
#
_cell.length_a   1.000
_cell.length_b   1.000
_cell.length_c   1.000
_cell.angle_alpha   90.00
_cell.angle_beta   90.00
_cell.angle_gamma   90.00
#
_symmetry.space_group_name_H-M   'P 1'
#
loop_
_entity.id
_entity.type
_entity.pdbx_description
1 polymer ?
#
loop_
_entity_poly.entity_id
_entity_poly.type
_entity_poly.pdbx_seq_one_letter_code
_entity_poly.pdbx_strand_id
1 'polypeptide(L)'
;FDEADWFMKADDDTYVALDNLRWLLSKHNPEKPIYFGRRFKPFVKQGYMSGGAGYVLSKEALKRFVDAFKNNKCTHSSSIEDLALGKCMESINVEAGDSRDTS
;
A
#
# COMPACT_ATOMS: atom_id res chain seq x y z
N PHE A 1 -13.93 4.57 -5.47
CA PHE A 1 -13.44 3.34 -4.80
C PHE A 1 -14.59 2.55 -4.18
N ASP A 2 -15.84 2.68 -4.67
CA ASP A 2 -16.99 2.07 -4.01
C ASP A 2 -17.31 0.65 -4.50
N GLU A 3 -16.74 0.24 -5.64
CA GLU A 3 -16.98 -1.05 -6.29
C GLU A 3 -15.91 -2.11 -6.02
N ALA A 4 -14.81 -1.77 -5.33
CA ALA A 4 -13.70 -2.69 -5.07
C ALA A 4 -13.16 -2.56 -3.64
N ASP A 5 -12.72 -3.69 -3.09
CA ASP A 5 -12.19 -3.80 -1.73
C ASP A 5 -10.67 -3.60 -1.64
N TRP A 6 -9.96 -3.89 -2.73
CA TRP A 6 -8.51 -3.89 -2.81
C TRP A 6 -8.02 -3.28 -4.12
N PHE A 7 -6.92 -2.52 -4.05
CA PHE A 7 -6.37 -1.78 -5.18
C PHE A 7 -4.88 -2.07 -5.31
N MET A 8 -4.43 -2.55 -6.45
CA MET A 8 -3.03 -2.92 -6.68
C MET A 8 -2.38 -1.98 -7.68
N LYS A 9 -1.18 -1.50 -7.35
CA LYS A 9 -0.23 -0.93 -8.31
C LYS A 9 0.78 -2.00 -8.66
N ALA A 10 1.04 -2.17 -9.95
CA ALA A 10 2.09 -3.04 -10.49
C ALA A 10 2.79 -2.31 -11.64
N ASP A 11 4.05 -2.65 -11.90
CA ASP A 11 4.76 -2.21 -13.11
C ASP A 11 4.44 -3.13 -14.29
N ASP A 12 4.76 -2.70 -15.51
CA ASP A 12 4.45 -3.41 -16.75
C ASP A 12 5.27 -4.70 -16.95
N ASP A 13 6.32 -4.88 -16.14
CA ASP A 13 7.15 -6.06 -16.07
C ASP A 13 6.82 -6.98 -14.86
N THR A 14 5.70 -6.73 -14.18
CA THR A 14 5.27 -7.48 -12.98
C THR A 14 4.31 -8.63 -13.30
N TYR A 15 4.63 -9.85 -12.84
CA TYR A 15 3.70 -10.99 -12.84
C TYR A 15 3.00 -11.14 -11.49
N VAL A 16 1.68 -11.35 -11.50
CA VAL A 16 0.86 -11.50 -10.28
C VAL A 16 0.26 -12.90 -10.18
N ALA A 17 0.69 -13.67 -9.18
CA ALA A 17 0.03 -14.92 -8.81
C ALA A 17 -1.28 -14.62 -8.06
N LEU A 18 -2.38 -14.48 -8.82
CA LEU A 18 -3.67 -14.02 -8.29
C LEU A 18 -4.24 -14.90 -7.16
N ASP A 19 -4.00 -16.21 -7.18
CA ASP A 19 -4.51 -17.11 -6.15
C ASP A 19 -3.83 -16.87 -4.79
N ASN A 20 -2.50 -16.71 -4.78
CA ASN A 20 -1.74 -16.33 -3.59
C ASN A 20 -2.16 -14.95 -3.08
N LEU A 21 -2.34 -14.00 -4.00
CA LEU A 21 -2.80 -12.65 -3.64
C LEU A 21 -4.17 -12.70 -2.97
N ARG A 22 -5.15 -13.40 -3.57
CA ARG A 22 -6.50 -13.55 -3.01
C ARG A 22 -6.47 -14.22 -1.64
N TRP A 23 -5.64 -15.25 -1.47
CA TRP A 23 -5.48 -15.95 -0.19
C TRP A 23 -4.89 -15.05 0.92
N LEU A 24 -3.94 -14.18 0.58
CA LEU A 24 -3.41 -13.19 1.53
C LEU A 24 -4.49 -12.19 1.93
N LEU A 25 -5.20 -11.63 0.93
CA LEU A 25 -6.18 -10.58 1.14
C LEU A 25 -7.45 -11.07 1.85
N SER A 26 -7.85 -12.33 1.65
CA SER A 26 -9.05 -12.91 2.28
C SER A 26 -8.98 -12.97 3.82
N LYS A 27 -7.79 -12.81 4.40
CA LYS A 27 -7.55 -12.81 5.85
C LYS A 27 -7.67 -11.43 6.48
N HIS A 28 -7.88 -10.38 5.66
CA HIS A 28 -7.83 -9.00 6.10
C HIS A 28 -9.15 -8.28 5.80
N ASN A 29 -9.53 -7.37 6.69
CA ASN A 29 -10.71 -6.53 6.50
C ASN A 29 -10.32 -5.30 5.63
N PRO A 30 -10.92 -5.10 4.46
CA PRO A 30 -10.61 -3.98 3.57
C PRO A 30 -11.01 -2.60 4.12
N GLU A 31 -11.85 -2.55 5.17
CA GLU A 31 -12.20 -1.30 5.88
C GLU A 31 -11.15 -0.92 6.95
N LYS A 32 -10.11 -1.73 7.16
CA LYS A 32 -8.96 -1.34 7.99
C LYS A 32 -7.91 -0.62 7.12
N PRO A 33 -7.27 0.45 7.62
CA PRO A 33 -6.27 1.21 6.88
C PRO A 33 -4.94 0.44 6.81
N ILE A 34 -4.85 -0.55 5.91
CA ILE A 34 -3.67 -1.41 5.73
C ILE A 34 -3.23 -1.47 4.28
N TYR A 35 -1.94 -1.67 4.06
CA TYR A 35 -1.36 -1.91 2.74
C TYR A 35 -0.23 -2.94 2.79
N PHE A 36 -0.05 -3.67 1.70
CA PHE A 36 0.86 -4.81 1.58
C PHE A 36 1.80 -4.63 0.40
N GLY A 37 2.96 -5.29 0.46
CA GLY A 37 3.97 -5.30 -0.60
C GLY A 37 5.31 -5.76 -0.05
N ARG A 38 6.40 -5.49 -0.77
CA ARG A 38 7.75 -5.77 -0.27
C ARG A 38 8.25 -4.63 0.62
N ARG A 39 8.27 -4.84 1.92
CA ARG A 39 8.62 -3.79 2.89
C ARG A 39 10.12 -3.47 2.94
N PHE A 40 10.46 -2.21 2.71
CA PHE A 40 11.77 -1.60 2.96
C PHE A 40 11.72 -0.68 4.18
N LYS A 41 12.79 -0.61 4.97
CA LYS A 41 12.88 0.20 6.20
C LYS A 41 13.98 1.31 6.26
N PRO A 42 14.74 1.65 5.20
CA PRO A 42 15.83 2.61 5.36
C PRO A 42 15.38 4.06 5.59
N PHE A 43 14.14 4.44 5.22
CA PHE A 43 13.74 5.86 5.14
C PHE A 43 12.38 6.22 5.77
N VAL A 44 11.60 5.24 6.22
CA VAL A 44 10.28 5.42 6.86
C VAL A 44 10.24 4.52 8.08
N LYS A 45 9.75 5.01 9.23
CA LYS A 45 9.87 4.31 10.52
C LYS A 45 9.08 2.99 10.53
N GLN A 46 7.86 2.98 10.00
CA GLN A 46 7.07 1.75 9.79
C GLN A 46 7.54 0.94 8.56
N GLY A 47 8.37 1.56 7.72
CA GLY A 47 8.75 1.09 6.40
C GLY A 47 7.82 1.59 5.29
N TYR A 48 8.17 1.25 4.05
CA TYR A 48 7.40 1.52 2.84
C TYR A 48 7.46 0.30 1.91
N MET A 49 6.51 0.17 0.98
CA MET A 49 6.48 -0.96 0.05
C MET A 49 7.22 -0.59 -1.22
N SER A 50 8.16 -1.43 -1.67
CA SER A 50 8.91 -1.20 -2.91
C SER A 50 7.97 -1.13 -4.13
N GLY A 51 8.14 -0.09 -4.95
CA GLY A 51 7.32 0.14 -6.13
C GLY A 51 7.43 -0.97 -7.19
N GLY A 52 8.66 -1.47 -7.41
CA GLY A 52 8.95 -2.52 -8.41
C GLY A 52 8.46 -3.92 -8.02
N ALA A 53 8.14 -4.15 -6.74
CA ALA A 53 7.49 -5.38 -6.31
C ALA A 53 5.95 -5.31 -6.43
N GLY A 54 5.42 -4.11 -6.70
CA GLY A 54 4.02 -3.79 -6.54
C GLY A 54 3.58 -3.69 -5.08
N TYR A 55 2.44 -3.05 -4.88
CA TYR A 55 1.81 -2.93 -3.58
C TYR A 55 0.29 -2.91 -3.70
N VAL A 56 -0.38 -3.30 -2.62
CA VAL A 56 -1.83 -3.45 -2.54
C VAL A 56 -2.37 -2.63 -1.39
N LEU A 57 -3.35 -1.78 -1.68
CA LEU A 57 -4.02 -0.91 -0.74
C LEU A 57 -5.40 -1.48 -0.43
N SER A 58 -5.75 -1.52 0.85
CA SER A 58 -7.15 -1.67 1.27
C SER A 58 -7.98 -0.47 0.80
N LYS A 59 -9.30 -0.67 0.70
CA LYS A 59 -10.25 0.41 0.40
C LYS A 59 -10.11 1.59 1.35
N GLU A 60 -9.99 1.35 2.65
CA GLU A 60 -9.80 2.41 3.64
C GLU A 60 -8.45 3.12 3.48
N ALA A 61 -7.36 2.40 3.17
CA ALA A 61 -6.07 3.03 2.89
C ALA A 61 -6.14 3.97 1.68
N LEU A 62 -6.79 3.53 0.58
CA LEU A 62 -6.94 4.35 -0.62
C LEU A 62 -7.81 5.59 -0.37
N LYS A 63 -8.92 5.44 0.37
CA LYS A 63 -9.78 6.57 0.77
C LYS A 63 -8.98 7.65 1.50
N ARG A 64 -8.25 7.26 2.55
CA ARG A 64 -7.40 8.19 3.33
C ARG A 64 -6.34 8.84 2.47
N PHE A 65 -5.71 8.08 1.57
CA PHE A 65 -4.69 8.60 0.68
C PHE A 65 -5.24 9.70 -0.24
N VAL A 66 -6.37 9.45 -0.90
CA VAL A 66 -7.04 10.42 -1.78
C VAL A 66 -7.46 11.67 -0.99
N ASP A 67 -8.05 11.50 0.19
CA ASP A 67 -8.47 12.62 1.03
C ASP A 67 -7.28 13.43 1.56
N ALA A 68 -6.15 12.77 1.83
CA ALA A 68 -4.92 13.45 2.23
C ALA A 68 -4.35 14.33 1.10
N PHE A 69 -4.44 13.89 -0.16
CA PHE A 69 -4.04 14.72 -1.31
C PHE A 69 -5.00 15.89 -1.51
N LYS A 70 -6.32 15.67 -1.42
CA LYS A 70 -7.32 16.76 -1.52
C LYS A 70 -7.11 17.85 -0.47
N ASN A 71 -6.68 17.45 0.73
CA ASN A 71 -6.44 18.37 1.85
C ASN A 71 -4.98 18.83 1.96
N ASN A 72 -4.14 18.59 0.95
CA ASN A 72 -2.70 18.93 0.93
C ASN A 72 -1.88 18.34 2.10
N LYS A 73 -2.39 17.32 2.80
CA LYS A 73 -1.66 16.59 3.84
C LYS A 73 -0.60 15.67 3.24
N CYS A 74 -0.89 15.12 2.05
CA CYS A 74 0.09 14.45 1.23
C CYS A 74 0.27 15.20 -0.09
N THR A 75 1.51 15.23 -0.57
CA THR A 75 1.92 15.90 -1.81
C THR A 75 3.00 15.05 -2.50
N HIS A 76 3.41 15.47 -3.69
CA HIS A 76 4.57 14.90 -4.38
C HIS A 76 5.89 15.27 -3.66
N SER A 77 6.11 14.65 -2.51
CA SER A 77 7.21 14.97 -1.59
C SER A 77 8.58 14.42 -2.02
N SER A 78 8.62 13.56 -3.05
CA SER A 78 9.84 12.99 -3.62
C SER A 78 9.60 12.59 -5.08
N SER A 79 10.67 12.53 -5.88
CA SER A 79 10.68 11.87 -7.20
C SER A 79 10.62 10.35 -7.09
N ILE A 80 10.90 9.80 -5.91
CA ILE A 80 10.80 8.37 -5.62
C ILE A 80 9.39 8.08 -5.12
N GLU A 81 8.55 7.53 -5.99
CA GLU A 81 7.11 7.35 -5.79
C GLU A 81 6.79 6.52 -4.53
N ASP A 82 7.43 5.36 -4.40
CA ASP A 82 7.15 4.42 -3.32
C ASP A 82 7.56 4.95 -1.93
N LEU A 83 8.65 5.72 -1.88
CA LEU A 83 9.07 6.45 -0.70
C LEU A 83 8.09 7.58 -0.34
N ALA A 84 7.65 8.36 -1.33
CA ALA A 84 6.66 9.42 -1.11
C ALA A 84 5.33 8.84 -0.62
N LEU A 85 4.86 7.74 -1.22
CA LEU A 85 3.69 7.00 -0.81
C LEU A 85 3.85 6.48 0.62
N GLY A 86 4.94 5.81 0.94
CA GLY A 86 5.19 5.25 2.28
C GLY A 86 5.20 6.30 3.39
N LYS A 87 5.83 7.47 3.14
CA LYS A 87 5.78 8.61 4.05
C LYS A 87 4.35 9.11 4.26
N CYS A 88 3.59 9.23 3.16
CA CYS A 88 2.18 9.61 3.24
C CYS A 88 1.38 8.59 4.08
N MET A 89 1.51 7.29 3.80
CA MET A 89 0.82 6.22 4.53
C MET A 89 1.09 6.28 6.04
N GLU A 90 2.35 6.48 6.45
CA GLU A 90 2.70 6.67 7.85
C GLU A 90 2.02 7.89 8.46
N SER A 91 2.02 9.03 7.76
CA SER A 91 1.41 10.27 8.25
C SER A 91 -0.13 10.21 8.38
N ILE A 92 -0.79 9.30 7.67
CA ILE A 92 -2.25 9.11 7.66
C ILE A 92 -2.69 7.85 8.42
N ASN A 93 -1.80 7.27 9.23
CA ASN A 93 -2.06 6.09 10.05
C ASN A 93 -2.56 4.90 9.23
N VAL A 94 -1.96 4.68 8.05
CA VAL A 94 -2.12 3.45 7.27
C VAL A 94 -0.97 2.52 7.62
N GLU A 95 -1.31 1.35 8.13
CA GLU A 95 -0.38 0.36 8.64
C GLU A 95 0.28 -0.43 7.51
N ALA A 96 1.60 -0.56 7.56
CA ALA A 96 2.32 -1.51 6.73
C ALA A 96 2.03 -2.94 7.21
N GLY A 97 1.32 -3.73 6.40
CA GLY A 97 1.00 -5.14 6.64
C GLY A 97 2.12 -6.10 6.27
N ASP A 98 2.21 -7.25 6.94
CA ASP A 98 3.18 -8.30 6.61
C ASP A 98 2.60 -9.22 5.53
N SER A 99 3.35 -9.43 4.45
CA SER A 99 2.95 -10.16 3.26
C SER A 99 3.77 -11.44 3.03
N ARG A 100 4.69 -11.75 3.95
CA ARG A 100 5.56 -12.92 3.85
C ARG A 100 4.79 -14.18 4.19
N ASP A 101 5.07 -15.25 3.46
CA ASP A 101 4.58 -16.58 3.82
C ASP A 101 5.11 -17.00 5.18
N THR A 102 4.30 -17.79 5.90
CA THR A 102 4.73 -18.40 7.16
C THR A 102 5.80 -19.44 6.86
N SER A 103 6.94 -19.34 7.54
CA SER A 103 8.02 -20.33 7.51
C SER A 103 7.60 -21.72 7.97
#